data_AF-A0A3E2H0L1-F1
#
_entry.id   AF-A0A3E2H0L1-F1
#
_cell.length_a   1.000
_cell.length_b   1.000
_cell.length_c   1.000
_cell.angle_alpha   90.00
_cell.angle_beta   90.00
_cell.angle_gamma   90.00
#
_symmetry.space_group_name_H-M   'P 1'
#
loop_
_entity.id
_entity.type
_entity.pdbx_description
1 polymer ?
#
loop_
_entity_poly.entity_id
_entity_poly.type
_entity_poly.pdbx_seq_one_letter_code
_entity_poly.pdbx_strand_id
1 'polypeptide(L)'
;MNATVRLPGIFQGESTLLLGRGQGDQDGGLEIDVHAGDVIILPAGTAHCCLESTTNYRYVGVYPKGCPRWRNELGKELPDIVKIKEEISSVAMPAQDPVMGDGGPLMHLWLE
;
A
#
# COMPACT_ATOMS: atom_id res chain seq x y z
N MET A 1 0.45 -9.36 -0.71
CA MET A 1 -0.28 -8.61 0.35
C MET A 1 0.71 -8.12 1.38
N ASN A 2 0.55 -6.88 1.84
CA ASN A 2 1.41 -6.27 2.86
C ASN A 2 0.64 -6.07 4.16
N ALA A 3 1.11 -6.61 5.27
CA ALA A 3 0.48 -6.46 6.59
C ALA A 3 0.82 -5.11 7.27
N THR A 4 0.95 -4.02 6.50
CA THR A 4 1.35 -2.71 7.05
C THR A 4 0.90 -1.56 6.14
N VAL A 5 0.57 -0.42 6.75
CA VAL A 5 0.38 0.85 6.04
C VAL A 5 1.66 1.24 5.30
N ARG A 6 1.58 1.42 3.98
CA ARG A 6 2.74 1.79 3.16
C ARG A 6 2.50 3.12 2.48
N LEU A 7 3.56 3.93 2.47
CA LEU A 7 3.61 5.23 1.84
C LEU A 7 4.69 5.29 0.76
N PRO A 8 4.38 4.96 -0.51
CA PRO A 8 5.24 5.27 -1.64
C PRO A 8 5.25 6.78 -1.91
N GLY A 9 6.39 7.43 -1.73
CA GLY A 9 6.65 8.76 -2.26
C GLY A 9 7.47 8.66 -3.54
N ILE A 10 6.89 9.04 -4.68
CA ILE A 10 7.57 9.00 -5.98
C ILE A 10 8.39 10.28 -6.10
N PHE A 11 9.69 10.17 -6.30
CA PHE A 11 10.57 11.33 -6.42
C PHE A 11 11.25 11.46 -7.78
N GLN A 12 11.10 10.46 -8.66
CA GLN A 12 11.62 10.50 -10.02
C GLN A 12 10.83 9.56 -10.94
N GLY A 13 10.58 9.98 -12.18
CA GLY A 13 9.90 9.19 -13.20
C GLY A 13 8.40 9.06 -12.96
N GLU A 14 7.80 8.08 -13.63
CA GLU A 14 6.37 7.78 -13.60
C GLU A 14 6.13 6.27 -13.72
N SER A 15 4.95 5.83 -13.29
CA SER A 15 4.56 4.42 -13.29
C SER A 15 3.04 4.27 -13.31
N THR A 16 2.56 3.17 -13.88
CA THR A 16 1.19 2.70 -13.69
C THR A 16 1.19 1.60 -12.64
N LEU A 17 0.46 1.83 -11.55
CA LEU A 17 0.31 0.87 -10.46
C LEU A 17 -1.08 0.22 -10.51
N LEU A 18 -1.13 -1.09 -10.29
CA LEU A 18 -2.36 -1.81 -10.01
C LEU A 18 -2.48 -1.99 -8.50
N LEU A 19 -3.57 -1.51 -7.92
CA LEU A 19 -3.87 -1.58 -6.48
C LEU A 19 -5.06 -2.50 -6.23
N GLY A 20 -5.09 -3.20 -5.10
CA GLY A 20 -6.22 -4.00 -4.63
C GLY A 20 -6.43 -5.36 -5.31
N ARG A 21 -5.58 -5.74 -6.27
CA ARG A 21 -5.66 -7.03 -6.99
C ARG A 21 -4.32 -7.76 -7.00
N GLY A 22 -4.34 -9.06 -6.75
CA GLY A 22 -3.21 -9.99 -6.91
C GLY A 22 -3.33 -10.86 -8.18
N GLN A 23 -2.30 -11.64 -8.50
CA GLN A 23 -2.27 -12.50 -9.70
C GLN A 23 -3.39 -13.57 -9.76
N GLY A 24 -3.95 -13.97 -8.61
CA GLY A 24 -5.00 -14.98 -8.53
C GLY A 24 -6.43 -14.43 -8.62
N ASP A 25 -6.59 -13.11 -8.56
CA ASP A 25 -7.89 -12.46 -8.53
C ASP A 25 -8.41 -12.24 -9.97
N GLN A 26 -9.68 -12.56 -10.20
CA GLN A 26 -10.30 -12.52 -11.54
C GLN A 26 -10.92 -11.16 -11.86
N ASP A 27 -11.26 -10.37 -10.83
CA ASP A 27 -11.93 -9.09 -10.92
C ASP A 27 -11.44 -8.12 -9.84
N GLY A 28 -11.88 -6.86 -9.93
CA GLY A 28 -11.50 -5.79 -9.02
C GLY A 28 -10.12 -5.17 -9.31
N GLY A 29 -9.66 -4.40 -8.31
CA GLY A 29 -8.47 -3.57 -8.39
C GLY A 29 -8.66 -2.25 -9.12
N LEU A 30 -7.67 -1.37 -8.97
CA LEU A 30 -7.62 -0.04 -9.57
C LEU A 30 -6.25 0.19 -10.20
N GLU A 31 -6.23 0.53 -11.48
CA GLU A 31 -5.03 1.03 -12.15
C GLU A 31 -4.94 2.54 -11.98
N ILE A 32 -3.78 3.02 -11.54
CA ILE A 32 -3.52 4.43 -11.28
C ILE A 32 -2.15 4.82 -11.82
N ASP A 33 -2.12 5.92 -12.56
CA ASP A 33 -0.89 6.54 -13.02
C ASP A 33 -0.33 7.47 -11.94
N VAL A 34 0.96 7.33 -11.66
CA VAL A 34 1.67 8.07 -10.60
C VAL A 34 2.95 8.68 -11.15
N HIS A 35 3.27 9.88 -10.68
CA HIS A 35 4.37 10.71 -11.17
C HIS A 35 5.21 11.24 -9.99
N ALA A 36 6.39 11.77 -10.29
CA ALA A 36 7.21 12.46 -9.31
C ALA A 36 6.42 13.58 -8.60
N GLY A 37 6.38 13.52 -7.27
CA GLY A 37 5.58 14.39 -6.41
C GLY A 37 4.37 13.70 -5.78
N ASP A 38 3.91 12.59 -6.36
CA ASP A 38 2.77 11.87 -5.82
C ASP A 38 3.14 11.06 -4.56
N VAL A 39 2.16 10.99 -3.65
CA VAL A 39 2.21 10.14 -2.45
C VAL A 39 0.98 9.27 -2.42
N ILE A 40 1.20 7.98 -2.27
CA ILE A 40 0.12 6.99 -2.14
C ILE A 40 0.12 6.50 -0.70
N ILE A 41 -1.06 6.32 -0.11
CA ILE A 41 -1.20 5.73 1.22
C ILE A 41 -2.03 4.47 1.07
N LEU A 42 -1.42 3.33 1.35
CA LEU A 42 -2.07 2.03 1.23
C LEU A 42 -2.43 1.49 2.62
N PRO A 43 -3.69 1.14 2.88
CA PRO A 43 -4.08 0.37 4.06
C PRO A 43 -3.31 -0.94 4.19
N ALA A 44 -3.25 -1.48 5.41
CA ALA A 44 -2.77 -2.84 5.58
C ALA A 44 -3.67 -3.82 4.81
N GLY A 45 -3.05 -4.82 4.19
CA GLY A 45 -3.71 -5.83 3.38
C GLY A 45 -3.81 -5.49 1.89
N THR A 46 -3.57 -4.23 1.49
CA THR A 46 -3.64 -3.86 0.08
C THR A 46 -2.56 -4.59 -0.73
N ALA A 47 -2.99 -5.25 -1.81
CA ALA A 47 -2.09 -5.75 -2.84
C ALA A 47 -1.74 -4.60 -3.79
N HIS A 48 -0.50 -4.53 -4.25
CA HIS A 48 -0.11 -3.59 -5.29
C HIS A 48 1.02 -4.13 -6.14
N CYS A 49 1.01 -3.80 -7.43
CA CYS A 49 2.11 -4.08 -8.34
C CYS A 49 2.34 -2.92 -9.32
N CYS A 50 3.59 -2.79 -9.77
CA CYS A 50 3.95 -1.92 -10.86
C CYS A 50 3.70 -2.67 -12.17
N LEU A 51 2.84 -2.13 -13.04
CA LEU A 51 2.58 -2.70 -14.36
C LEU A 51 3.60 -2.17 -15.36
N GLU A 52 3.78 -0.86 -15.37
CA GLU A 52 4.70 -0.15 -16.26
C GLU A 52 5.43 0.95 -15.49
N SER A 53 6.67 1.27 -15.89
CA SER A 53 7.42 2.37 -15.31
C SER A 53 8.50 2.87 -16.26
N THR A 54 8.86 4.14 -16.14
CA THR A 54 10.02 4.69 -16.85
C THR A 54 11.33 4.12 -16.29
N THR A 55 12.39 4.12 -17.11
CA THR A 55 13.71 3.57 -16.71
C THR A 55 14.31 4.28 -15.47
N ASN A 56 13.97 5.55 -15.28
CA ASN A 56 14.42 6.37 -14.17
C ASN A 56 13.41 6.41 -12.99
N TYR A 57 12.37 5.57 -12.99
CA TYR A 57 11.38 5.54 -11.93
C TYR A 57 12.03 5.19 -10.56
N ARG A 58 11.80 6.04 -9.56
CA ARG A 58 12.29 5.87 -8.19
C ARG A 58 11.25 6.35 -7.19
N TYR A 59 11.08 5.56 -6.14
CA TYR A 59 10.19 5.89 -5.03
C TYR A 59 10.79 5.40 -3.71
N VAL A 60 10.36 6.02 -2.61
CA VAL A 60 10.67 5.58 -1.24
C VAL A 60 9.42 5.01 -0.61
N GLY A 61 9.52 3.83 0.02
CA GLY A 61 8.44 3.29 0.84
C GLY A 61 8.72 3.55 2.31
N VAL A 62 7.80 4.24 3.00
CA VAL A 62 7.86 4.39 4.46
C VAL A 62 6.70 3.68 5.14
N TYR A 63 6.92 3.34 6.41
CA TYR A 63 5.96 2.63 7.26
C TYR A 63 5.79 3.42 8.57
N PRO A 64 4.58 3.56 9.12
CA PRO A 64 4.36 4.28 10.38
C PRO A 64 5.18 3.70 11.53
N LYS A 65 5.60 4.59 12.45
CA LYS A 65 6.36 4.18 13.64
C LYS A 65 5.51 3.24 14.51
N GLY A 66 6.11 2.14 14.96
CA GLY A 66 5.46 1.17 15.85
C GLY A 66 4.57 0.16 15.14
N CYS A 67 4.49 0.18 13.81
CA CYS A 67 3.78 -0.86 13.07
C CYS A 67 4.51 -2.21 13.18
N PRO A 68 3.79 -3.34 12.99
CA PRO A 68 4.41 -4.64 12.83
C PRO A 68 5.46 -4.63 11.71
N ARG A 69 6.40 -5.57 11.76
CA ARG A 69 7.40 -5.72 10.69
C ARG A 69 6.67 -6.00 9.37
N TRP A 70 6.95 -5.19 8.35
CA TRP A 70 6.39 -5.38 7.03
C TRP A 70 6.78 -6.75 6.45
N ARG A 71 5.84 -7.36 5.73
CA ARG A 71 6.01 -8.63 5.00
C ARG A 71 5.41 -8.44 3.61
N ASN A 72 6.09 -8.95 2.58
CA ASN A 72 5.59 -8.93 1.21
C ASN A 72 5.23 -10.36 0.80
N GLU A 73 3.94 -10.64 0.64
CA GLU A 73 3.47 -11.92 0.09
C GLU A 73 3.36 -11.88 -1.43
N LEU A 74 4.21 -12.65 -2.09
CA LEU A 74 4.28 -12.78 -3.55
C LEU A 74 3.34 -13.87 -4.11
N GLY A 75 2.61 -14.60 -3.26
CA GLY A 75 1.61 -15.59 -3.69
C GLY A 75 2.19 -16.85 -4.34
N LYS A 76 3.46 -17.20 -4.06
CA LYS A 76 4.08 -18.45 -4.58
C LYS A 76 3.48 -19.71 -3.98
N GLU A 77 2.97 -19.61 -2.75
CA GLU A 77 2.25 -20.66 -2.04
C GLU A 77 0.89 -20.10 -1.62
N LEU A 78 -0.11 -20.97 -1.48
CA LEU A 78 -1.41 -20.59 -0.96
C LEU A 78 -1.23 -20.14 0.50
N PRO A 79 -1.46 -18.85 0.82
CA PRO A 79 -1.30 -18.39 2.18
C PRO A 79 -2.44 -18.89 3.05
N ASP A 80 -2.17 -19.01 4.35
CA ASP A 80 -3.22 -19.13 5.36
C ASP A 80 -3.99 -17.80 5.43
N ILE A 81 -5.12 -17.74 4.72
CA ILE A 81 -5.94 -16.54 4.59
C ILE A 81 -6.48 -16.10 5.96
N VAL A 82 -6.78 -17.03 6.86
CA VAL A 82 -7.31 -16.70 8.20
C VAL A 82 -6.24 -15.94 8.97
N LYS A 83 -5.04 -16.50 9.03
CA LYS A 83 -3.90 -15.88 9.73
C LYS A 83 -3.54 -14.52 9.12
N ILE A 84 -3.52 -14.40 7.79
CA ILE A 84 -3.24 -13.12 7.12
C ILE A 84 -4.31 -12.07 7.45
N LYS A 85 -5.58 -12.45 7.46
CA LYS A 85 -6.68 -11.53 7.82
C LYS A 85 -6.57 -11.07 9.27
N GLU A 86 -6.23 -11.97 10.19
CA GLU A 86 -5.99 -11.62 11.60
C GLU A 86 -4.81 -10.65 11.74
N GLU A 87 -3.69 -10.93 11.05
CA GLU A 87 -2.51 -10.05 11.05
C GLU A 87 -2.87 -8.65 10.51
N ILE A 88 -3.55 -8.56 9.36
CA ILE A 88 -3.97 -7.28 8.77
C ILE A 88 -4.89 -6.51 9.71
N SER A 89 -5.86 -7.19 10.34
CA SER A 89 -6.82 -6.57 11.26
C SER A 89 -6.16 -6.08 12.55
N SER A 90 -5.00 -6.63 12.91
CA SER A 90 -4.22 -6.20 14.07
C SER A 90 -3.36 -4.96 13.83
N VAL A 91 -3.24 -4.51 12.58
CA VAL A 91 -2.45 -3.32 12.23
C VAL A 91 -3.20 -2.08 12.68
N ALA A 92 -2.61 -1.37 13.64
CA ALA A 92 -3.16 -0.11 14.12
C ALA A 92 -3.16 0.97 13.04
N MET A 93 -4.16 1.87 13.12
CA MET A 93 -4.16 3.12 12.37
C MET A 93 -2.93 3.96 12.72
N PRO A 94 -2.36 4.71 11.77
CA PRO A 94 -1.31 5.67 12.07
C PRO A 94 -1.85 6.76 13.02
N ALA A 95 -0.98 7.29 13.89
CA ALA A 95 -1.39 8.27 14.90
C ALA A 95 -1.86 9.62 14.30
N GLN A 96 -1.42 9.94 13.09
CA GLN A 96 -1.79 11.14 12.34
C GLN A 96 -1.70 10.87 10.84
N ASP A 97 -2.24 11.75 10.01
CA ASP A 97 -2.08 11.68 8.57
C ASP A 97 -0.58 11.87 8.22
N PRO A 98 0.06 10.92 7.54
CA PRO A 98 1.50 10.98 7.25
C PRO A 98 1.87 12.05 6.21
N VAL A 99 0.89 12.63 5.52
CA VAL A 99 1.08 13.70 4.53
C VAL A 99 0.62 15.04 5.10
N MET A 100 -0.60 15.08 5.67
CA MET A 100 -1.24 16.33 6.11
C MET A 100 -1.13 16.59 7.61
N GLY A 101 -0.62 15.63 8.40
CA GLY A 101 -0.47 15.74 9.85
C GLY A 101 -1.80 15.64 10.60
N ASP A 102 -1.90 16.38 11.72
CA ASP A 102 -3.09 16.39 12.56
C ASP A 102 -4.31 16.94 11.80
N GLY A 103 -5.44 16.23 11.90
CA GLY A 103 -6.68 16.62 11.21
C GLY A 103 -6.69 16.30 9.70
N GLY A 104 -5.67 15.61 9.18
CA GLY A 104 -5.66 15.15 7.79
C GLY A 104 -6.77 14.14 7.48
N PRO A 105 -7.13 14.00 6.19
CA PRO A 105 -8.30 13.22 5.77
C PRO A 105 -8.14 11.72 5.99
N LEU A 106 -6.91 11.20 6.11
CA LEU A 106 -6.65 9.76 6.17
C LEU A 106 -7.48 9.03 7.24
N MET A 107 -7.61 9.64 8.42
CA MET A 107 -8.31 9.02 9.55
C MET A 107 -9.82 8.86 9.29
N HIS A 108 -10.40 9.71 8.43
CA HIS A 108 -11.81 9.68 8.09
C HIS A 108 -12.04 8.73 6.92
N LEU A 109 -11.23 8.84 5.86
CA LEU A 109 -11.34 8.04 4.63
C LEU A 109 -11.19 6.53 4.85
N TRP A 110 -10.55 6.10 5.94
CA TRP A 110 -10.35 4.68 6.24
C TRP A 110 -11.34 4.11 7.27
N LEU A 111 -12.21 4.96 7.82
CA LEU A 111 -13.31 4.54 8.70
C LEU A 111 -14.65 4.40 7.95
N GLU A 112 -14.72 4.88 6.71
CA GLU A 112 -15.85 4.68 5.79
C GLU A 112 -15.85 3.27 5.21
#